data_AF-A0A920J8C5-F1
#
_entry.id   AF-A0A920J8C5-F1
#
_cell.length_a   1.000
_cell.length_b   1.000
_cell.length_c   1.000
_cell.angle_alpha   90.00
_cell.angle_beta   90.00
_cell.angle_gamma   90.00
#
_symmetry.space_group_name_H-M   'P 1'
#
loop_
_entity.id
_entity.type
_entity.pdbx_description
1 polymer ?
#
loop_
_entity_poly.entity_id
_entity_poly.type
_entity_poly.pdbx_seq_one_letter_code
_entity_poly.pdbx_strand_id
1 'polypeptide(L)'
;MVEFDGIFALPPGVTPVFLELDIFGALDIAMISVIVSFLFVNLFDTAGTLFGVASRANFLDETGNIKNMDKALKADSSSSVFGSFFGCAPVTSYVESSAGIETGGRTGLTAVVVGKFFFF
;
A
#
# COMPACT_ATOMS: atom_id res chain seq x y z
N MET A 1 -26.60 2.40 2.16
CA MET A 1 -27.32 1.98 0.95
C MET A 1 -26.80 2.87 -0.16
N VAL A 2 -26.16 2.32 -1.19
CA VAL A 2 -25.56 3.14 -2.26
C VAL A 2 -26.71 3.53 -3.19
N GLU A 3 -27.13 4.80 -3.16
CA GLU A 3 -28.08 5.33 -4.14
C GLU A 3 -27.40 5.38 -5.51
N PHE A 4 -27.99 4.70 -6.49
CA PHE A 4 -27.44 4.61 -7.84
C PHE A 4 -27.91 5.84 -8.65
N ASP A 5 -27.07 6.88 -8.70
CA ASP A 5 -27.40 8.18 -9.30
C ASP A 5 -26.68 8.42 -10.65
N GLY A 6 -26.81 7.47 -11.59
CA GLY A 6 -26.42 7.65 -12.99
C GLY A 6 -25.20 6.86 -13.49
N ILE A 7 -24.56 7.38 -14.56
CA ILE A 7 -23.41 6.74 -15.25
C ILE A 7 -22.09 6.97 -14.47
N PHE A 8 -22.06 7.97 -13.59
CA PHE A 8 -20.89 8.37 -12.82
C PHE A 8 -21.29 8.46 -11.33
N ALA A 9 -20.65 7.68 -10.47
CA ALA A 9 -20.87 7.73 -9.03
C ALA A 9 -19.68 8.44 -8.38
N LEU A 10 -19.95 9.52 -7.64
CA LEU A 10 -18.92 10.13 -6.82
C LEU A 10 -18.58 9.20 -5.64
N PRO A 11 -17.30 9.07 -5.26
CA PRO A 11 -16.94 8.30 -4.09
C PRO A 11 -17.66 8.86 -2.85
N PRO A 12 -18.03 7.99 -1.89
CA PRO A 12 -18.62 8.45 -0.64
C PRO A 12 -17.69 9.48 0.02
N GLY A 13 -18.27 10.54 0.58
CA GLY A 13 -17.50 11.61 1.20
C GLY A 13 -16.53 11.08 2.25
N VAL A 14 -15.32 11.64 2.30
CA VAL A 14 -14.27 11.26 3.27
C VAL A 14 -14.54 11.78 4.69
N THR A 15 -15.53 12.66 4.86
CA THR A 15 -15.90 13.29 6.12
C THR A 15 -16.11 12.36 7.32
N PRO A 16 -16.73 11.16 7.20
CA PRO A 16 -16.99 10.28 8.33
C PRO A 16 -15.82 9.35 8.70
N VAL A 17 -14.69 9.44 8.00
CA VAL A 17 -13.49 8.62 8.27
C VAL A 17 -12.22 9.45 8.37
N PHE A 18 -12.28 10.71 7.95
CA PHE A 18 -11.15 11.62 8.01
C PHE A 18 -10.78 11.97 9.46
N LEU A 19 -9.57 11.58 9.86
CA LEU A 19 -9.02 11.76 11.21
C LEU A 19 -9.80 11.08 12.34
N GLU A 20 -10.70 10.15 12.02
CA GLU A 20 -11.41 9.33 13.01
C GLU A 20 -10.53 8.17 13.50
N LEU A 21 -9.33 8.51 13.98
CA LEU A 21 -8.31 7.60 14.48
C LEU A 21 -8.51 7.33 15.97
N ASP A 22 -8.78 6.08 16.34
CA ASP A 22 -8.82 5.68 17.74
C ASP A 22 -7.42 5.35 18.29
N ILE A 23 -6.63 6.39 18.56
CA ILE A 23 -5.28 6.25 19.10
C ILE A 23 -5.31 5.75 20.55
N PHE A 24 -6.31 6.17 21.33
CA PHE A 24 -6.42 5.76 22.74
C PHE A 24 -6.80 4.28 22.87
N GLY A 25 -7.72 3.79 22.04
CA GLY A 25 -8.03 2.36 21.94
C GLY A 25 -6.83 1.55 21.43
N ALA A 26 -6.04 2.08 20.49
CA ALA A 26 -4.83 1.42 20.00
C ALA A 26 -3.74 1.25 21.07
N LEU A 27 -3.69 2.12 22.08
CA LEU A 27 -2.72 2.03 23.19
C LEU A 27 -3.16 1.07 24.31
N ASP A 28 -4.36 0.49 24.22
CA ASP A 28 -4.80 -0.53 25.16
C ASP A 28 -3.88 -1.76 25.09
N ILE A 29 -3.59 -2.35 26.26
CA ILE A 29 -2.70 -3.51 26.38
C ILE A 29 -3.21 -4.70 25.56
N ALA A 30 -4.53 -4.87 25.45
CA ALA A 30 -5.12 -5.91 24.61
C ALA A 30 -4.77 -5.72 23.13
N MET A 31 -4.65 -4.48 22.68
CA MET A 31 -4.37 -4.14 21.28
C MET A 31 -2.90 -4.28 20.90
N ILE A 32 -1.96 -4.25 21.86
CA ILE A 32 -0.52 -4.39 21.58
C ILE A 32 -0.23 -5.68 20.79
N SER A 33 -0.82 -6.80 21.22
CA SER A 33 -0.62 -8.09 20.55
C SER A 33 -1.12 -8.09 19.10
N VAL A 34 -2.27 -7.45 18.86
CA VAL A 34 -2.90 -7.31 17.54
C VAL A 34 -2.02 -6.43 16.66
N ILE A 35 -1.61 -5.26 17.15
CA ILE A 35 -0.77 -4.30 16.42
C ILE A 35 0.56 -4.93 16.02
N VAL A 36 1.24 -5.59 16.95
CA VAL A 36 2.54 -6.25 16.67
C VAL A 36 2.36 -7.38 15.67
N SER A 37 1.29 -8.18 15.78
CA SER A 37 1.01 -9.25 14.83
C SER A 37 0.77 -8.70 13.42
N PHE A 38 -0.09 -7.68 13.29
CA PHE A 38 -0.33 -7.01 12.01
C PHE A 38 0.92 -6.34 11.46
N LEU A 39 1.76 -5.74 12.30
CA LEU A 39 3.04 -5.16 11.89
C LEU A 39 3.92 -6.21 11.21
N PHE A 40 4.10 -7.38 11.82
CA PHE A 40 4.93 -8.43 11.24
C PHE A 40 4.31 -9.04 9.97
N VAL A 41 2.99 -9.25 9.97
CA VAL A 41 2.28 -9.70 8.76
C VAL A 41 2.48 -8.72 7.61
N ASN A 42 2.26 -7.41 7.84
CA ASN A 42 2.45 -6.38 6.81
C ASN A 42 3.91 -6.24 6.38
N LEU A 43 4.86 -6.34 7.33
CA LEU A 43 6.28 -6.24 7.02
C LEU A 43 6.73 -7.37 6.11
N PHE A 44 6.34 -8.61 6.41
CA PHE A 44 6.72 -9.78 5.61
C PHE A 44 5.96 -9.85 4.29
N ASP A 45 4.69 -9.43 4.26
CA ASP A 45 3.93 -9.32 3.03
C ASP A 45 4.57 -8.30 2.08
N THR A 46 4.87 -7.10 2.57
CA THR A 46 5.55 -6.05 1.79
C THR A 46 6.95 -6.49 1.34
N ALA A 47 7.75 -7.09 2.22
CA ALA A 47 9.08 -7.56 1.84
C ALA A 47 9.01 -8.69 0.80
N GLY A 48 8.08 -9.62 0.93
CA GLY A 48 7.88 -10.73 0.01
C GLY A 48 7.37 -10.28 -1.36
N THR A 49 6.38 -9.39 -1.38
CA THR A 49 5.85 -8.80 -2.62
C THR A 49 6.91 -7.96 -3.33
N LEU A 50 7.63 -7.09 -2.61
CA LEU A 50 8.75 -6.32 -3.18
C LEU A 50 9.82 -7.24 -3.76
N PHE A 51 10.15 -8.35 -3.11
CA PHE A 51 11.09 -9.32 -3.66
C PHE A 51 10.59 -9.97 -4.94
N GLY A 52 9.34 -10.43 -4.97
CA GLY A 52 8.73 -10.99 -6.17
C GLY A 52 8.73 -10.02 -7.35
N VAL A 53 8.34 -8.77 -7.09
CA VAL A 53 8.25 -7.70 -8.10
C VAL A 53 9.63 -7.25 -8.56
N ALA A 54 10.58 -7.02 -7.64
CA ALA A 54 11.94 -6.58 -7.96
C ALA A 54 12.74 -7.64 -8.74
N SER A 55 12.52 -8.92 -8.43
CA SER A 55 13.10 -10.04 -9.18
C SER A 55 12.63 -10.01 -10.64
N ARG A 56 11.33 -9.82 -10.87
CA ARG A 56 10.75 -9.69 -12.23
C ARG A 56 11.21 -8.43 -12.96
N ALA A 57 11.46 -7.36 -12.22
CA ALA A 57 11.98 -6.09 -12.76
C ALA A 57 13.49 -6.11 -13.07
N ASN A 58 14.22 -7.16 -12.71
CA ASN A 58 15.69 -7.22 -12.75
C ASN A 58 16.36 -6.11 -11.91
N PHE A 59 15.79 -5.80 -10.74
CA PHE A 59 16.32 -4.82 -9.76
C PHE A 59 17.08 -5.46 -8.59
N LEU A 60 17.49 -6.71 -8.77
CA LEU A 60 18.42 -7.40 -7.87
C LEU A 60 19.85 -6.98 -8.21
N ASP A 61 20.67 -6.75 -7.19
CA ASP A 61 22.11 -6.54 -7.36
C ASP A 61 22.86 -7.87 -7.58
N GLU A 62 24.16 -7.79 -7.81
CA GLU A 62 25.04 -8.95 -8.05
C GLU A 62 25.08 -9.94 -6.89
N THR A 63 24.66 -9.51 -5.69
CA THR A 63 24.58 -10.34 -4.48
C THR A 63 23.18 -10.91 -4.24
N GLY A 64 22.22 -10.63 -5.12
CA GLY A 64 20.84 -11.08 -5.00
C GLY A 64 19.99 -10.23 -4.04
N ASN A 65 20.46 -9.06 -3.63
CA ASN A 65 19.70 -8.13 -2.79
C ASN A 65 18.95 -7.11 -3.64
N ILE A 66 17.81 -6.63 -3.12
CA ILE A 66 16.99 -5.64 -3.83
C ILE A 66 17.62 -4.26 -3.69
N LYS A 67 17.84 -3.60 -4.82
CA LYS A 67 18.36 -2.24 -4.84
C LYS A 67 17.40 -1.27 -4.14
N ASN A 68 17.90 -0.55 -3.13
CA ASN A 68 17.14 0.42 -2.32
C ASN A 68 15.93 -0.18 -1.57
N MET A 69 16.02 -1.42 -1.09
CA MET A 69 14.95 -2.04 -0.29
C MET A 69 14.51 -1.19 0.91
N ASP A 70 15.46 -0.53 1.57
CA ASP A 70 15.19 0.37 2.71
C ASP A 70 14.31 1.56 2.31
N LYS A 71 14.52 2.13 1.11
CA LYS A 71 13.72 3.23 0.59
C LYS A 71 12.33 2.75 0.18
N ALA A 72 12.23 1.55 -0.39
CA ALA A 72 10.95 0.96 -0.76
C ALA A 72 10.08 0.71 0.49
N LEU A 73 10.64 0.09 1.54
CA LEU A 73 9.95 -0.12 2.81
C LEU A 73 9.56 1.19 3.51
N LYS A 74 10.42 2.22 3.45
CA LYS A 74 10.08 3.56 3.96
C LYS A 74 8.92 4.19 3.21
N ALA A 75 8.90 4.09 1.87
CA ALA A 75 7.81 4.60 1.06
C ALA A 75 6.48 3.92 1.42
N ASP A 76 6.49 2.60 1.50
CA ASP A 76 5.34 1.77 1.91
C ASP A 76 4.79 2.18 3.29
N SER A 77 5.65 2.18 4.31
CA SER A 77 5.25 2.56 5.68
C SER A 77 4.75 3.99 5.76
N SER A 78 5.40 4.94 5.06
CA SER A 78 4.93 6.33 5.02
C SER A 78 3.56 6.45 4.36
N SER A 79 3.33 5.74 3.26
CA SER A 79 2.05 5.74 2.55
C SER A 79 0.92 5.14 3.40
N SER A 80 1.21 4.07 4.15
CA SER A 80 0.29 3.47 5.12
C SER A 80 -0.07 4.44 6.26
N VAL A 81 0.91 5.15 6.81
CA VAL A 81 0.65 6.18 7.83
C VAL A 81 -0.22 7.29 7.25
N PHE A 82 0.09 7.78 6.04
CA PHE A 82 -0.75 8.79 5.38
C PHE A 82 -2.18 8.28 5.11
N GLY A 83 -2.34 7.03 4.65
CA GLY A 83 -3.64 6.40 4.40
C GLY A 83 -4.48 6.24 5.66
N SER A 84 -3.85 6.00 6.82
CA SER A 84 -4.56 5.85 8.09
C SER A 84 -5.35 7.11 8.47
N PHE A 85 -4.86 8.31 8.15
CA PHE A 85 -5.58 9.56 8.38
C PHE A 85 -6.89 9.67 7.60
N PHE A 86 -7.04 8.90 6.52
CA PHE A 86 -8.26 8.82 5.71
C PHE A 86 -9.09 7.57 6.03
N GLY A 87 -8.75 6.83 7.10
CA GLY A 87 -9.43 5.59 7.49
C GLY A 87 -9.13 4.40 6.57
N CYS A 88 -8.07 4.46 5.75
CA CYS A 88 -7.67 3.35 4.89
C CYS A 88 -6.90 2.28 5.67
N ALA A 89 -7.03 1.02 5.24
CA ALA A 89 -6.14 -0.05 5.65
C ALA A 89 -4.69 0.23 5.19
N PRO A 90 -3.67 -0.46 5.76
CA PRO A 90 -2.29 -0.32 5.31
C PRO A 90 -2.18 -0.47 3.79
N VAL A 91 -1.52 0.49 3.16
CA VAL A 91 -1.28 0.53 1.72
C VAL A 91 0.01 -0.21 1.45
N THR A 92 -0.03 -1.22 0.59
CA THR A 92 1.13 -2.06 0.28
C THR A 92 1.38 -2.22 -1.22
N SER A 93 2.52 -2.82 -1.55
CA SER A 93 2.91 -3.17 -2.92
C SER A 93 2.15 -4.40 -3.43
N TYR A 94 1.60 -4.33 -4.64
CA TYR A 94 0.84 -5.42 -5.24
C TYR A 94 1.71 -6.41 -6.01
N VAL A 95 1.62 -7.71 -5.70
CA VAL A 95 2.35 -8.78 -6.41
C VAL A 95 1.94 -8.89 -7.88
N GLU A 96 0.68 -8.56 -8.18
CA GLU A 96 0.10 -8.53 -9.52
C GLU A 96 0.77 -7.48 -10.42
N SER A 97 1.42 -6.47 -9.84
CA SER A 97 2.20 -5.47 -10.59
C SER A 97 3.33 -6.09 -11.41
N SER A 98 3.76 -7.31 -11.07
CA SER A 98 4.70 -8.10 -11.86
C SER A 98 4.24 -8.32 -13.31
N ALA A 99 2.94 -8.51 -13.56
CA ALA A 99 2.40 -8.64 -14.91
C ALA A 99 2.56 -7.35 -15.74
N GLY A 100 2.42 -6.18 -15.08
CA GLY A 100 2.70 -4.89 -15.69
C GLY A 100 4.19 -4.70 -16.04
N ILE A 101 5.09 -5.24 -15.22
CA ILE A 101 6.54 -5.20 -15.44
C ILE A 101 6.96 -6.10 -16.60
N GLU A 102 6.34 -7.28 -16.73
CA GLU A 102 6.57 -8.21 -17.84
C GLU A 102 6.14 -7.60 -19.18
N THR A 103 5.09 -6.79 -19.20
CA THR A 103 4.64 -6.05 -20.39
C THR A 103 5.43 -4.76 -20.66
N GLY A 104 6.45 -4.45 -19.84
CA GLY A 104 7.37 -3.33 -20.05
C GLY A 104 7.19 -2.14 -19.09
N GLY A 105 6.25 -2.20 -18.16
CA GLY A 105 6.00 -1.21 -17.11
C GLY A 105 7.06 -1.20 -15.99
N ARG A 106 8.33 -1.02 -16.36
CA ARG A 106 9.49 -1.07 -15.45
C ARG A 106 9.83 0.27 -14.80
N THR A 107 9.11 1.33 -15.17
CA THR A 107 9.34 2.69 -14.67
C THR A 107 8.25 3.09 -13.68
N GLY A 108 8.58 4.00 -12.76
CA GLY A 108 7.60 4.57 -11.83
C GLY A 108 6.47 5.34 -12.50
N LEU A 109 6.58 5.68 -13.79
CA LEU A 109 5.55 6.38 -14.53
C LEU A 109 4.26 5.55 -14.64
N THR A 110 4.37 4.23 -14.82
CA THR A 110 3.19 3.34 -14.85
C THR A 110 2.43 3.39 -13.52
N ALA A 111 3.14 3.39 -12.39
CA ALA A 111 2.54 3.51 -11.07
C ALA A 111 1.82 4.87 -10.88
N VAL A 112 2.43 5.97 -11.33
CA VAL A 112 1.81 7.31 -11.27
C VAL A 112 0.55 7.40 -12.13
N VAL A 113 0.58 6.84 -13.35
CA VAL A 113 -0.56 6.84 -14.26
C VAL A 113 -1.71 6.02 -13.67
N VAL A 114 -1.44 4.80 -13.21
CA VAL A 114 -2.45 3.94 -12.56
C VAL A 114 -3.03 4.63 -11.32
N GLY A 115 -2.17 5.19 -10.46
CA GLY A 115 -2.62 5.93 -9.28
C GLY A 115 -3.56 7.08 -9.64
N LYS A 116 -3.28 7.83 -10.71
CA LYS A 116 -4.17 8.88 -11.21
C LYS A 116 -5.55 8.33 -11.62
N PHE A 117 -5.58 7.18 -12.30
CA PHE A 117 -6.85 6.57 -12.71
C PHE A 117 -7.67 6.04 -11.54
N PHE A 118 -7.06 5.64 -10.42
CA PHE A 118 -7.78 5.23 -9.22
C PHE A 118 -8.45 6.39 -8.46
N PHE A 119 -8.10 7.64 -8.74
CA PHE A 119 -8.75 8.81 -8.15
C PHE A 119 -10.04 9.24 -8.88
N PHE A 120 -10.33 8.68 -10.06
CA PHE A 120 -11.49 8.99 -10.90
C PHE A 120 -12.37 7.76 -11.10
#